data_AF-A0A6N9A3M7-F1
#
_entry.id   AF-A0A6N9A3M7-F1
#
_cell.length_a   1.000
_cell.length_b   1.000
_cell.length_c   1.000
_cell.angle_alpha   90.00
_cell.angle_beta   90.00
_cell.angle_gamma   90.00
#
_symmetry.space_group_name_H-M   'P 1'
#
loop_
_entity.id
_entity.type
_entity.pdbx_description
1 polymer ?
#
loop_
_entity_poly.entity_id
_entity_poly.type
_entity_poly.pdbx_seq_one_letter_code
_entity_poly.pdbx_strand_id
1 'polypeptide(L)'
;MQKMVTAGRLIAAIGAGVVLALGIPPFEWHYLAVLGLMAYVWLIATSPTRRMAWWSGYLFGLAYFGVILSWLIQVEWIAYYPLAMVQALAFLIVAEGIFRFRNAPPWTFLLAAAGAISLAEFLRVRWPVGGFPWGSVGVLVGSTPWRPSLQWFGATGWIVLLAGAAAVVVLILRGRLAWRVPALVLVLGFVVLGAAGNLFPAVPDGETRSVTIVQGNSPCPGTRCPDERQLIYESHLALTRELEPGPDLVVWAESSTGGRADPLRDPEVEEAIGDQAERLDATLLVGGDLDAGPDHFLNVNVGFGPDGSIIGTYQKRHPVPFGEYVPLRPIFEIVPALDRVPRDMLRGDGPVLFDLDGVPFGSVISYEGAYARYGRESVREGAGFLVLATNEASFGESPASDQLIAISRVRAAELGVDVVHAAVTGKSAFVYADGRVEGRTELFETAAVNGLVSTRTAGPTLYVRWGDWLQVGTMLMYLGLRAYSRLIGNRKP
;
A
#
# COMPACT_ATOMS: atom_id res chain seq x y z
N MET A 1 7.20 -37.28 -23.47
CA MET A 1 7.10 -37.18 -21.99
C MET A 1 7.75 -35.90 -21.42
N GLN A 2 9.02 -35.62 -21.70
CA GLN A 2 9.76 -34.47 -21.14
C GLN A 2 9.19 -33.08 -21.51
N LYS A 3 8.67 -32.91 -22.73
CA LYS A 3 7.97 -31.68 -23.15
C LYS A 3 6.65 -31.46 -22.39
N MET A 4 5.89 -32.52 -22.13
CA MET A 4 4.63 -32.44 -21.37
C MET A 4 4.88 -32.11 -19.90
N VAL A 5 5.91 -32.71 -19.28
CA VAL A 5 6.32 -32.40 -17.89
C VAL A 5 6.78 -30.94 -17.77
N THR A 6 7.46 -30.43 -18.80
CA THR A 6 7.89 -29.03 -18.87
C THR A 6 6.68 -28.08 -18.96
N ALA A 7 5.75 -28.33 -19.88
CA ALA A 7 4.55 -27.53 -20.05
C ALA A 7 3.68 -27.53 -18.79
N GLY A 8 3.43 -28.71 -18.20
CA GLY A 8 2.64 -28.84 -16.97
C GLY A 8 3.23 -28.04 -15.80
N ARG A 9 4.56 -27.95 -15.69
CA ARG A 9 5.22 -27.16 -14.64
C ARG A 9 5.01 -25.66 -14.81
N LEU A 10 5.14 -25.16 -16.04
CA LEU A 10 4.92 -23.73 -16.33
C LEU A 10 3.46 -23.35 -16.13
N ILE A 11 2.52 -24.21 -16.52
CA ILE A 11 1.09 -24.05 -16.24
C ILE A 11 0.83 -24.01 -14.73
N ALA A 12 1.44 -24.92 -13.95
CA ALA A 12 1.32 -24.92 -12.50
C ALA A 12 1.91 -23.64 -11.87
N ALA A 13 2.97 -23.06 -12.44
CA ALA A 13 3.53 -21.79 -11.98
C ALA A 13 2.58 -20.62 -12.21
N ILE A 14 1.93 -20.57 -13.38
CA ILE A 14 0.89 -19.57 -13.68
C ILE A 14 -0.28 -19.74 -12.69
N GLY A 15 -0.78 -20.96 -12.52
CA GLY A 15 -1.87 -21.26 -11.59
C GLY A 15 -1.54 -20.86 -10.15
N ALA A 16 -0.32 -21.13 -9.69
CA ALA A 16 0.14 -20.72 -8.36
C ALA A 16 0.17 -19.18 -8.21
N GLY A 17 0.54 -18.44 -9.26
CA GLY A 17 0.54 -16.98 -9.27
C GLY A 17 -0.88 -16.40 -9.19
N VAL A 18 -1.82 -16.97 -9.94
CA VAL A 18 -3.24 -16.61 -9.86
C VAL A 18 -3.79 -16.92 -8.46
N VAL A 19 -3.50 -18.09 -7.92
CA VAL A 19 -3.93 -18.49 -6.57
C VAL A 19 -3.43 -17.51 -5.51
N LEU A 20 -2.19 -17.02 -5.61
CA LEU A 20 -1.68 -15.99 -4.71
C LEU A 20 -2.46 -14.68 -4.86
N ALA A 21 -2.81 -14.28 -6.10
CA ALA A 21 -3.55 -13.05 -6.36
C ALA A 21 -4.97 -13.05 -5.79
N LEU A 22 -5.63 -14.21 -5.74
CA LEU A 22 -6.95 -14.37 -5.13
C LEU A 22 -6.98 -14.07 -3.63
N GLY A 23 -5.83 -13.93 -2.96
CA GLY A 23 -5.77 -13.50 -1.57
C GLY A 23 -5.97 -12.00 -1.36
N ILE A 24 -5.90 -11.19 -2.41
CA ILE A 24 -6.05 -9.73 -2.34
C ILE A 24 -7.45 -9.37 -2.88
N PRO A 25 -8.04 -8.22 -2.48
CA PRO A 25 -9.30 -7.77 -3.07
C PRO A 25 -9.30 -7.83 -4.61
N PRO A 26 -10.42 -8.25 -5.21
CA PRO A 26 -11.75 -8.32 -4.60
C PRO A 26 -12.09 -9.68 -3.94
N PHE A 27 -11.20 -10.67 -4.01
CA PHE A 27 -11.53 -12.05 -3.61
C PHE A 27 -11.25 -12.34 -2.14
N GLU A 28 -10.15 -11.81 -1.59
CA GLU A 28 -9.82 -11.94 -0.17
C GLU A 28 -9.74 -13.43 0.32
N TRP A 29 -9.28 -14.36 -0.53
CA TRP A 29 -9.08 -15.77 -0.19
C TRP A 29 -7.70 -16.02 0.45
N HIS A 30 -7.42 -15.30 1.55
CA HIS A 30 -6.08 -15.19 2.15
C HIS A 30 -5.40 -16.54 2.44
N TYR A 31 -6.14 -17.52 2.97
CA TYR A 31 -5.60 -18.85 3.28
C TYR A 31 -5.20 -19.64 2.03
N LEU A 32 -6.00 -19.51 0.97
CA LEU A 32 -5.72 -20.16 -0.31
C LEU A 32 -4.50 -19.53 -0.98
N ALA A 33 -4.31 -18.22 -0.85
CA ALA A 33 -3.17 -17.51 -1.40
C ALA A 33 -1.83 -18.00 -0.86
N VAL A 34 -1.77 -18.42 0.41
CA VAL A 34 -0.56 -19.05 0.98
C VAL A 34 -0.19 -20.32 0.22
N LEU A 35 -1.16 -21.11 -0.27
CA LEU A 35 -0.88 -22.29 -1.09
C LEU A 35 -0.21 -21.94 -2.42
N GLY A 36 -0.55 -20.78 -3.00
CA GLY A 36 0.13 -20.25 -4.18
C GLY A 36 1.61 -20.00 -3.93
N LEU A 37 1.96 -19.38 -2.80
CA LEU A 37 3.35 -19.17 -2.39
C LEU A 37 4.08 -20.49 -2.08
N MET A 38 3.42 -21.44 -1.42
CA MET A 38 3.98 -22.77 -1.17
C MET A 38 4.28 -23.52 -2.47
N ALA A 39 3.32 -23.50 -3.42
CA ALA A 39 3.47 -24.11 -4.73
C ALA A 39 4.62 -23.46 -5.51
N TYR A 40 4.76 -22.14 -5.46
CA TYR A 40 5.90 -21.44 -6.02
C TYR A 40 7.24 -21.96 -5.48
N VAL A 41 7.44 -21.95 -4.15
CA VAL A 41 8.70 -22.41 -3.54
C VAL A 41 8.99 -23.87 -3.92
N TRP A 42 7.96 -24.73 -3.94
CA TRP A 42 8.08 -26.12 -4.38
C TRP A 42 8.52 -26.24 -5.84
N LEU A 43 7.85 -25.51 -6.74
CA LEU A 43 8.13 -25.49 -8.18
C LEU A 43 9.52 -24.93 -8.47
N ILE A 44 10.07 -24.03 -7.67
CA ILE A 44 11.46 -23.60 -7.83
C ILE A 44 12.42 -24.64 -7.28
N ALA A 45 12.21 -25.11 -6.05
CA ALA A 45 13.13 -26.02 -5.36
C ALA A 45 13.30 -27.37 -6.08
N THR A 46 12.25 -27.85 -6.74
CA THR A 46 12.26 -29.14 -7.47
C THR A 46 12.53 -28.97 -8.97
N SER A 47 12.92 -27.77 -9.44
CA SER A 47 13.15 -27.52 -10.86
C SER A 47 14.33 -28.34 -11.39
N PRO A 48 14.26 -28.96 -12.58
CA PRO A 48 15.38 -29.74 -13.11
C PRO A 48 16.58 -28.85 -13.43
N THR A 49 16.34 -27.65 -13.97
CA THR A 49 17.36 -26.73 -14.45
C THR A 49 17.13 -25.31 -13.94
N ARG A 50 18.19 -24.49 -13.92
CA ARG A 50 18.12 -23.08 -13.49
C ARG A 50 17.19 -22.28 -14.39
N ARG A 51 17.26 -22.55 -15.71
CA ARG A 51 16.36 -21.96 -16.71
C ARG A 51 14.89 -22.27 -16.41
N MET A 52 14.58 -23.51 -16.02
CA MET A 52 13.20 -23.87 -15.66
C MET A 52 12.71 -23.14 -14.42
N ALA A 53 13.58 -23.01 -13.41
CA ALA A 53 13.26 -22.24 -12.21
C ALA A 53 12.99 -20.77 -12.54
N TRP A 54 13.82 -20.15 -13.37
CA TRP A 54 13.62 -18.77 -13.79
C TRP A 54 12.32 -18.58 -14.57
N TRP A 55 12.02 -19.43 -15.54
CA TRP A 55 10.74 -19.33 -16.28
C TRP A 55 9.52 -19.58 -15.40
N SER A 56 9.58 -20.57 -14.50
CA SER A 56 8.53 -20.79 -13.50
C SER A 56 8.39 -19.56 -12.60
N GLY A 57 9.51 -18.95 -12.23
CA GLY A 57 9.57 -17.75 -11.40
C GLY A 57 8.90 -16.54 -12.05
N TYR A 58 9.30 -16.26 -13.28
CA TYR A 58 8.79 -15.14 -14.06
C TYR A 58 7.32 -15.31 -14.41
N LEU A 59 6.88 -16.50 -14.88
CA LEU A 59 5.48 -16.74 -15.22
C LEU A 59 4.56 -16.72 -14.00
N PHE A 60 5.04 -17.19 -12.84
CA PHE A 60 4.33 -17.00 -11.58
C PHE A 60 4.12 -15.51 -11.28
N GLY A 61 5.20 -14.71 -11.34
CA GLY A 61 5.14 -13.27 -11.08
C GLY A 61 4.25 -12.54 -12.09
N LEU A 62 4.32 -12.91 -13.36
CA LEU A 62 3.52 -12.32 -14.43
C LEU A 62 2.03 -12.62 -14.26
N ALA A 63 1.69 -13.85 -13.88
CA ALA A 63 0.31 -14.23 -13.58
C ALA A 63 -0.21 -13.49 -12.33
N TYR A 64 0.60 -13.42 -11.27
CA TYR A 64 0.25 -12.72 -10.04
C TYR A 64 0.01 -11.22 -10.29
N PHE A 65 0.99 -10.51 -10.86
CA PHE A 65 0.86 -9.08 -11.13
C PHE A 65 -0.11 -8.77 -12.27
N GLY A 66 -0.29 -9.68 -13.23
CA GLY A 66 -1.32 -9.53 -14.26
C GLY A 66 -2.73 -9.50 -13.66
N VAL A 67 -3.01 -10.33 -12.66
CA VAL A 67 -4.30 -10.30 -11.96
C VAL A 67 -4.38 -9.09 -11.01
N ILE A 68 -3.36 -8.86 -10.18
CA ILE A 68 -3.39 -7.79 -9.18
C ILE A 68 -3.47 -6.41 -9.81
N LEU A 69 -2.79 -6.20 -10.94
CA LEU A 69 -2.69 -4.89 -11.59
C LEU A 69 -3.67 -4.73 -12.76
N SER A 70 -4.61 -5.66 -12.94
CA SER A 70 -5.57 -5.59 -14.05
C SER A 70 -6.41 -4.32 -14.03
N TRP A 71 -6.56 -3.68 -12.86
CA TRP A 71 -7.23 -2.38 -12.73
C TRP A 71 -6.54 -1.25 -13.50
N LEU A 72 -5.23 -1.35 -13.76
CA LEU A 72 -4.51 -0.37 -14.58
C LEU A 72 -4.95 -0.37 -16.04
N ILE A 73 -5.71 -1.38 -16.49
CA ILE A 73 -6.33 -1.36 -17.82
C ILE A 73 -7.31 -0.17 -17.95
N GLN A 74 -7.98 0.21 -16.84
CA GLN A 74 -8.86 1.39 -16.80
C GLN A 74 -8.08 2.70 -16.84
N VAL A 75 -6.88 2.72 -16.24
CA VAL A 75 -5.99 3.90 -16.25
C VAL A 75 -5.35 4.05 -17.63
N GLU A 76 -4.54 3.06 -18.03
CA GLU A 76 -3.84 3.01 -19.30
C GLU A 76 -3.25 1.62 -19.56
N TRP A 77 -3.74 0.91 -20.58
CA TRP A 77 -3.27 -0.43 -20.92
C TRP A 77 -1.77 -0.46 -21.31
N ILE A 78 -1.25 0.64 -21.89
CA ILE A 78 0.17 0.78 -22.25
C ILE A 78 1.05 0.76 -20.99
N ALA A 79 0.57 1.25 -19.85
CA ALA A 79 1.30 1.21 -18.58
C ALA A 79 1.19 -0.16 -17.89
N TYR A 80 0.02 -0.82 -18.01
CA TYR A 80 -0.27 -2.11 -17.37
C TYR A 80 0.74 -3.21 -17.77
N TYR A 81 0.93 -3.48 -19.07
CA TYR A 81 1.76 -4.61 -19.50
C TYR A 81 3.23 -4.47 -19.07
N PRO A 82 3.92 -3.35 -19.34
CA PRO A 82 5.32 -3.18 -18.93
C PRO A 82 5.47 -3.22 -17.42
N LEU A 83 4.55 -2.62 -16.66
CA LEU A 83 4.63 -2.64 -15.21
C LEU A 83 4.50 -4.07 -14.68
N ALA A 84 3.49 -4.83 -15.10
CA ALA A 84 3.33 -6.23 -14.68
C ALA A 84 4.55 -7.09 -15.04
N MET A 85 5.14 -6.88 -16.23
CA MET A 85 6.35 -7.58 -16.66
C MET A 85 7.58 -7.20 -15.82
N VAL A 86 7.78 -5.91 -15.50
CA VAL A 86 8.89 -5.45 -14.65
C VAL A 86 8.73 -5.96 -13.22
N GLN A 87 7.51 -5.90 -12.67
CA GLN A 87 7.23 -6.43 -11.32
C GLN A 87 7.47 -7.94 -11.25
N ALA A 88 7.15 -8.69 -12.32
CA ALA A 88 7.42 -10.12 -12.41
C ALA A 88 8.91 -10.48 -12.36
N LEU A 89 9.82 -9.56 -12.74
CA LEU A 89 11.27 -9.79 -12.64
C LEU A 89 11.74 -9.97 -11.20
N ALA A 90 11.03 -9.40 -10.21
CA ALA A 90 11.34 -9.59 -8.79
C ALA A 90 11.34 -11.09 -8.43
N PHE A 91 10.43 -11.88 -9.01
CA PHE A 91 10.36 -13.33 -8.79
C PHE A 91 11.49 -14.12 -9.45
N LEU A 92 12.30 -13.53 -10.33
CA LEU A 92 13.56 -14.14 -10.79
C LEU A 92 14.62 -14.12 -9.69
N ILE A 93 14.69 -13.04 -8.89
CA ILE A 93 15.61 -12.93 -7.75
C ILE A 93 15.29 -14.02 -6.73
N VAL A 94 14.00 -14.19 -6.43
CA VAL A 94 13.50 -15.23 -5.52
C VAL A 94 13.77 -16.63 -6.08
N ALA A 95 13.47 -16.85 -7.37
CA ALA A 95 13.69 -18.12 -8.03
C ALA A 95 15.18 -18.52 -8.01
N GLU A 96 16.07 -17.57 -8.28
CA GLU A 96 17.52 -17.77 -8.23
C GLU A 96 18.00 -18.15 -6.81
N GLY A 97 17.53 -17.44 -5.78
CA GLY A 97 17.89 -17.72 -4.40
C GLY A 97 17.49 -19.12 -3.97
N ILE A 98 16.22 -19.48 -4.16
CA ILE A 98 15.68 -20.79 -3.82
C ILE A 98 16.38 -21.89 -4.63
N PHE A 99 16.52 -21.72 -5.95
CA PHE A 99 17.12 -22.74 -6.81
C PHE A 99 18.60 -23.00 -6.46
N ARG A 100 19.37 -21.94 -6.22
CA ARG A 100 20.80 -22.06 -5.88
C ARG A 100 21.03 -22.84 -4.59
N PHE A 101 20.19 -22.62 -3.57
CA PHE A 101 20.35 -23.22 -2.24
C PHE A 101 19.39 -24.39 -1.95
N ARG A 102 18.62 -24.87 -2.95
CA ARG A 102 17.64 -25.97 -2.82
C ARG A 102 18.18 -27.28 -2.24
N ASN A 103 19.48 -27.54 -2.36
CA ASN A 103 20.13 -28.74 -1.85
C ASN A 103 21.04 -28.47 -0.65
N ALA A 104 21.12 -27.21 -0.21
CA ALA A 104 21.90 -26.80 0.95
C ALA A 104 21.32 -27.41 2.25
N PRO A 105 22.04 -27.26 3.38
CA PRO A 105 21.48 -27.54 4.69
C PRO A 105 20.18 -26.75 4.90
N PRO A 106 19.18 -27.28 5.65
CA PRO A 106 17.86 -26.67 5.62
C PRO A 106 17.79 -25.25 6.20
N TRP A 107 18.57 -24.90 7.23
CA TRP A 107 18.70 -23.50 7.68
C TRP A 107 19.15 -22.56 6.56
N THR A 108 20.10 -23.00 5.73
CA THR A 108 20.57 -22.24 4.57
C THR A 108 19.49 -22.09 3.50
N PHE A 109 18.69 -23.13 3.28
CA PHE A 109 17.55 -23.07 2.36
C PHE A 109 16.45 -22.12 2.84
N LEU A 110 16.10 -22.19 4.13
CA LEU A 110 15.12 -21.28 4.75
C LEU A 110 15.57 -19.82 4.62
N LEU A 111 16.82 -19.52 4.99
CA LEU A 111 17.38 -18.19 4.86
C LEU A 111 17.43 -17.74 3.39
N ALA A 112 17.75 -18.64 2.45
CA ALA A 112 17.76 -18.31 1.03
C ALA A 112 16.36 -17.98 0.51
N ALA A 113 15.32 -18.71 0.91
CA ALA A 113 13.95 -18.44 0.49
C ALA A 113 13.45 -17.10 1.08
N ALA A 114 13.55 -16.94 2.39
CA ALA A 114 13.09 -15.75 3.10
C ALA A 114 13.90 -14.50 2.72
N GLY A 115 15.22 -14.62 2.61
CA GLY A 115 16.09 -13.50 2.25
C GLY A 115 16.03 -13.12 0.77
N ALA A 116 15.81 -14.06 -0.14
CA ALA A 116 15.65 -13.73 -1.56
C ALA A 116 14.33 -12.99 -1.84
N ILE A 117 13.22 -13.38 -1.20
CA ILE A 117 11.97 -12.61 -1.30
C ILE A 117 12.10 -11.24 -0.63
N SER A 118 12.83 -11.17 0.50
CA SER A 118 13.08 -9.90 1.19
C SER A 118 13.84 -8.93 0.30
N LEU A 119 14.89 -9.41 -0.37
CA LEU A 119 15.65 -8.63 -1.33
C LEU A 119 14.79 -8.19 -2.52
N ALA A 120 13.99 -9.10 -3.07
CA ALA A 120 13.13 -8.82 -4.20
C ALA A 120 12.08 -7.74 -3.88
N GLU A 121 11.36 -7.87 -2.76
CA GLU A 121 10.40 -6.87 -2.29
C GLU A 121 11.07 -5.55 -1.91
N PHE A 122 12.23 -5.61 -1.23
CA PHE A 122 12.96 -4.39 -0.83
C PHE A 122 13.33 -3.54 -2.05
N LEU A 123 13.81 -4.19 -3.11
CA LEU A 123 14.11 -3.53 -4.38
C LEU A 123 12.84 -3.02 -5.05
N ARG A 124 11.83 -3.87 -5.23
CA ARG A 124 10.57 -3.55 -5.92
C ARG A 124 9.84 -2.34 -5.34
N VAL A 125 9.82 -2.22 -4.02
CA VAL A 125 9.13 -1.14 -3.28
C VAL A 125 9.92 0.18 -3.27
N ARG A 126 11.19 0.18 -3.71
CA ARG A 126 12.07 1.36 -3.64
C ARG A 126 12.67 1.78 -4.98
N TRP A 127 12.76 0.86 -5.94
CA TRP A 127 13.45 1.07 -7.19
C TRP A 127 12.84 0.22 -8.33
N PRO A 128 12.77 0.74 -9.57
CA PRO A 128 13.16 2.09 -9.99
C PRO A 128 12.08 3.14 -9.66
N VAL A 129 12.42 4.42 -9.85
CA VAL A 129 11.44 5.53 -9.78
C VAL A 129 10.69 5.62 -8.43
N GLY A 130 11.37 5.30 -7.33
CA GLY A 130 10.76 5.29 -5.99
C GLY A 130 9.98 4.02 -5.64
N GLY A 131 9.87 3.09 -6.59
CA GLY A 131 9.31 1.74 -6.43
C GLY A 131 7.80 1.64 -6.62
N PHE A 132 7.27 0.45 -6.34
CA PHE A 132 5.85 0.14 -6.48
C PHE A 132 5.43 -0.89 -5.42
N PRO A 133 4.77 -0.47 -4.32
CA PRO A 133 4.46 -1.35 -3.20
C PRO A 133 3.21 -2.21 -3.41
N TRP A 134 2.37 -1.84 -4.39
CA TRP A 134 1.12 -2.53 -4.68
C TRP A 134 1.35 -4.03 -4.93
N GLY A 135 0.43 -4.87 -4.46
CA GLY A 135 0.58 -6.32 -4.55
C GLY A 135 1.65 -6.91 -3.63
N SER A 136 2.06 -6.20 -2.58
CA SER A 136 2.93 -6.82 -1.56
C SER A 136 2.20 -7.97 -0.85
N VAL A 137 2.83 -9.14 -0.79
CA VAL A 137 2.26 -10.35 -0.18
C VAL A 137 1.93 -10.15 1.31
N GLY A 138 2.58 -9.20 1.99
CA GLY A 138 2.28 -8.85 3.37
C GLY A 138 0.86 -8.29 3.57
N VAL A 139 0.22 -7.78 2.51
CA VAL A 139 -1.16 -7.26 2.57
C VAL A 139 -2.16 -8.36 2.95
N LEU A 140 -1.88 -9.61 2.57
CA LEU A 140 -2.73 -10.77 2.90
C LEU A 140 -3.03 -10.91 4.38
N VAL A 141 -2.13 -10.44 5.24
CA VAL A 141 -2.25 -10.59 6.70
C VAL A 141 -3.29 -9.62 7.26
N GLY A 142 -3.57 -8.52 6.56
CA GLY A 142 -4.43 -7.41 6.99
C GLY A 142 -5.87 -7.79 7.33
N SER A 143 -6.33 -8.97 6.92
CA SER A 143 -7.70 -9.49 7.04
C SER A 143 -7.72 -10.84 7.78
N THR A 144 -6.59 -11.28 8.32
CA THR A 144 -6.44 -12.54 9.03
C THR A 144 -6.41 -12.33 10.54
N PRO A 145 -6.62 -13.38 11.36
CA PRO A 145 -6.44 -13.28 12.81
C PRO A 145 -5.00 -12.90 13.23
N TRP A 146 -4.00 -12.99 12.34
CA TRP A 146 -2.62 -12.59 12.64
C TRP A 146 -2.38 -11.08 12.48
N ARG A 147 -3.33 -10.34 11.92
CA ARG A 147 -3.26 -8.89 11.67
C ARG A 147 -2.68 -8.08 12.83
N PRO A 148 -3.05 -8.28 14.11
CA PRO A 148 -2.49 -7.48 15.20
C PRO A 148 -0.96 -7.53 15.32
N SER A 149 -0.30 -8.59 14.87
CA SER A 149 1.16 -8.71 14.92
C SER A 149 1.89 -7.88 13.85
N LEU A 150 1.16 -7.27 12.90
CA LEU A 150 1.69 -6.26 11.99
C LEU A 150 2.38 -5.13 12.75
N GLN A 151 1.91 -4.81 13.96
CA GLN A 151 2.52 -3.81 14.83
C GLN A 151 4.01 -4.10 15.16
N TRP A 152 4.47 -5.35 15.03
CA TRP A 152 5.85 -5.74 15.37
C TRP A 152 6.79 -5.73 14.17
N PHE A 153 6.30 -6.23 13.04
CA PHE A 153 7.13 -6.55 11.88
C PHE A 153 6.71 -5.81 10.61
N GLY A 154 5.54 -5.17 10.62
CA GLY A 154 4.88 -4.60 9.45
C GLY A 154 4.55 -5.64 8.39
N ALA A 155 3.97 -5.16 7.28
CA ALA A 155 3.72 -6.01 6.12
C ALA A 155 5.01 -6.64 5.57
N THR A 156 6.12 -5.90 5.62
CA THR A 156 7.43 -6.31 5.06
C THR A 156 8.05 -7.46 5.84
N GLY A 157 7.94 -7.48 7.17
CA GLY A 157 8.38 -8.62 7.97
C GLY A 157 7.47 -9.84 7.80
N TRP A 158 6.18 -9.65 7.57
CA TRP A 158 5.27 -10.76 7.29
C TRP A 158 5.59 -11.50 5.98
N ILE A 159 6.18 -10.83 4.99
CA ILE A 159 6.70 -11.48 3.78
C ILE A 159 7.82 -12.47 4.12
N VAL A 160 8.75 -12.08 5.00
CA VAL A 160 9.84 -12.94 5.49
C VAL A 160 9.27 -14.20 6.11
N LEU A 161 8.28 -14.00 6.98
CA LEU A 161 7.61 -15.06 7.70
C LEU A 161 6.90 -16.02 6.73
N LEU A 162 6.01 -15.52 5.86
CA LEU A 162 5.26 -16.35 4.90
C LEU A 162 6.18 -17.16 3.97
N ALA A 163 7.29 -16.58 3.49
CA ALA A 163 8.26 -17.31 2.68
C ALA A 163 9.04 -18.35 3.49
N GLY A 164 9.37 -18.06 4.74
CA GLY A 164 9.95 -19.03 5.67
C GLY A 164 9.02 -20.22 5.88
N ALA A 165 7.74 -19.97 6.16
CA ALA A 165 6.71 -21.01 6.33
C ALA A 165 6.57 -21.87 5.06
N ALA A 166 6.51 -21.25 3.88
CA ALA A 166 6.45 -21.96 2.61
C ALA A 166 7.69 -22.86 2.40
N ALA A 167 8.88 -22.36 2.72
CA ALA A 167 10.12 -23.13 2.61
C ALA A 167 10.18 -24.31 3.60
N VAL A 168 9.65 -24.14 4.82
CA VAL A 168 9.50 -25.21 5.82
C VAL A 168 8.63 -26.34 5.28
N VAL A 169 7.46 -26.02 4.74
CA VAL A 169 6.54 -27.02 4.16
C VAL A 169 7.23 -27.80 3.05
N VAL A 170 7.96 -27.11 2.16
CA VAL A 170 8.71 -27.75 1.09
C VAL A 170 9.80 -28.69 1.61
N LEU A 171 10.49 -28.35 2.72
CA LEU A 171 11.47 -29.24 3.33
C LEU A 171 10.83 -30.53 3.87
N ILE A 172 9.68 -30.42 4.54
CA ILE A 172 8.92 -31.58 5.05
C ILE A 172 8.50 -32.48 3.88
N LEU A 173 7.90 -31.91 2.84
CA LEU A 173 7.41 -32.65 1.68
C LEU A 173 8.54 -33.35 0.90
N ARG A 174 9.77 -32.82 0.94
CA ARG A 174 10.96 -33.47 0.36
C ARG A 174 11.57 -34.56 1.25
N GLY A 175 10.87 -34.99 2.30
CA GLY A 175 11.27 -36.13 3.13
C GLY A 175 12.43 -35.83 4.08
N ARG A 176 12.73 -34.56 4.37
CA ARG A 176 13.78 -34.17 5.34
C ARG A 176 13.25 -34.38 6.77
N LEU A 177 13.02 -35.63 7.17
CA LEU A 177 12.27 -36.02 8.37
C LEU A 177 12.80 -35.42 9.68
N ALA A 178 14.12 -35.24 9.79
CA ALA A 178 14.78 -34.56 10.91
C ALA A 178 14.29 -33.12 11.15
N TRP A 179 13.53 -32.55 10.20
CA TRP A 179 13.02 -31.20 10.24
C TRP A 179 11.55 -31.08 10.58
N ARG A 180 10.84 -32.20 10.82
CA ARG A 180 9.45 -32.14 11.29
C ARG A 180 9.32 -31.36 12.60
N VAL A 181 10.29 -31.50 13.51
CA VAL A 181 10.30 -30.78 14.80
C VAL A 181 10.57 -29.28 14.61
N PRO A 182 11.66 -28.82 13.98
CA PRO A 182 11.83 -27.40 13.65
C PRO A 182 10.68 -26.79 12.84
N ALA A 183 10.10 -27.57 11.92
CA ALA A 183 8.94 -27.15 11.16
C ALA A 183 7.71 -26.94 12.06
N LEU A 184 7.45 -27.88 12.96
CA LEU A 184 6.39 -27.76 13.95
C LEU A 184 6.64 -26.57 14.89
N VAL A 185 7.87 -26.35 15.31
CA VAL A 185 8.25 -25.19 16.14
C VAL A 185 8.02 -23.87 15.39
N LEU A 186 8.36 -23.81 14.10
CA LEU A 186 8.09 -22.62 13.29
C LEU A 186 6.59 -22.40 13.12
N VAL A 187 5.83 -23.43 12.75
CA VAL A 187 4.35 -23.36 12.65
C VAL A 187 3.72 -22.96 13.99
N LEU A 188 4.17 -23.55 15.11
CA LEU A 188 3.72 -23.16 16.44
C LEU A 188 4.12 -21.72 16.75
N GLY A 189 5.31 -21.29 16.32
CA GLY A 189 5.74 -19.89 16.37
C GLY A 189 4.79 -18.97 15.63
N PHE A 190 4.31 -19.32 14.42
CA PHE A 190 3.28 -18.56 13.71
C PHE A 190 1.97 -18.47 14.50
N VAL A 191 1.50 -19.60 15.05
CA VAL A 191 0.28 -19.64 15.86
C VAL A 191 0.43 -18.78 17.10
N VAL A 192 1.57 -18.90 17.80
CA VAL A 192 1.89 -18.11 19.00
C VAL A 192 2.03 -16.63 18.67
N LEU A 193 2.68 -16.25 17.56
CA LEU A 193 2.79 -14.86 17.13
C LEU A 193 1.40 -14.27 16.83
N GLY A 194 0.51 -15.03 16.20
CA GLY A 194 -0.88 -14.63 16.00
C GLY A 194 -1.61 -14.45 17.31
N ALA A 195 -1.57 -15.45 18.18
CA ALA A 195 -2.22 -15.42 19.48
C ALA A 195 -1.70 -14.26 20.35
N ALA A 196 -0.37 -14.08 20.43
CA ALA A 196 0.26 -13.00 21.16
C ALA A 196 -0.13 -11.63 20.59
N GLY A 197 -0.26 -11.49 19.27
CA GLY A 197 -0.71 -10.23 18.67
C GLY A 197 -2.12 -9.86 19.13
N ASN A 198 -3.01 -10.84 19.25
CA ASN A 198 -4.37 -10.63 19.75
C ASN A 198 -4.40 -10.35 21.27
N LEU A 199 -3.44 -10.87 22.03
CA LEU A 199 -3.30 -10.59 23.47
C LEU A 199 -2.73 -9.19 23.75
N PHE A 200 -1.93 -8.65 22.83
CA PHE A 200 -1.33 -7.32 22.93
C PHE A 200 -1.63 -6.48 21.69
N PRO A 201 -2.90 -6.15 21.41
CA PRO A 201 -3.23 -5.45 20.18
C PRO A 201 -2.80 -3.98 20.28
N ALA A 202 -2.23 -3.44 19.20
CA ALA A 202 -1.90 -2.01 19.11
C ALA A 202 -3.13 -1.19 18.72
N VAL A 203 -4.16 -1.22 19.57
CA VAL A 203 -5.34 -0.36 19.42
C VAL A 203 -5.01 1.03 20.00
N PRO A 204 -5.55 2.12 19.43
CA PRO A 204 -5.48 3.43 20.06
C PRO A 204 -6.15 3.43 21.44
N ASP A 205 -5.64 4.25 22.35
CA ASP A 205 -5.99 4.29 23.77
C ASP A 205 -6.30 5.69 24.30
N GLY A 206 -6.33 6.68 23.41
CA GLY A 206 -6.62 8.08 23.70
C GLY A 206 -8.09 8.45 23.48
N GLU A 207 -8.32 9.75 23.39
CA GLU A 207 -9.62 10.35 23.14
C GLU A 207 -10.19 9.92 21.78
N THR A 208 -11.51 9.88 21.70
CA THR A 208 -12.25 9.65 20.46
C THR A 208 -12.62 10.99 19.83
N ARG A 209 -12.41 11.13 18.52
CA ARG A 209 -12.77 12.32 17.75
C ARG A 209 -13.81 11.97 16.69
N SER A 210 -14.82 12.80 16.55
CA SER A 210 -15.88 12.70 15.55
C SER A 210 -15.39 13.25 14.22
N VAL A 211 -15.50 12.46 13.17
CA VAL A 211 -15.01 12.81 11.84
C VAL A 211 -16.10 12.59 10.80
N THR A 212 -16.30 13.56 9.91
CA THR A 212 -17.16 13.44 8.74
C THR A 212 -16.32 13.43 7.48
N ILE A 213 -16.44 12.37 6.67
CA ILE A 213 -15.92 12.35 5.30
C ILE A 213 -16.99 12.92 4.39
N VAL A 214 -16.64 13.94 3.60
CA VAL A 214 -17.51 14.48 2.54
C VAL A 214 -16.99 13.96 1.21
N GLN A 215 -17.81 13.15 0.54
CA GLN A 215 -17.52 12.55 -0.75
C GLN A 215 -18.39 13.27 -1.81
N GLY A 216 -17.85 14.34 -2.40
CA GLY A 216 -18.57 15.16 -3.37
C GLY A 216 -18.78 14.50 -4.74
N ASN A 217 -18.03 13.44 -5.05
CA ASN A 217 -18.00 12.80 -6.37
C ASN A 217 -17.53 13.71 -7.50
N SER A 218 -17.17 13.13 -8.64
CA SER A 218 -16.99 13.85 -9.89
C SER A 218 -18.30 13.80 -10.70
N PRO A 219 -18.68 14.88 -11.42
CA PRO A 219 -19.79 14.83 -12.37
C PRO A 219 -19.50 13.92 -13.58
N CYS A 220 -18.24 13.51 -13.78
CA CYS A 220 -17.78 12.75 -14.93
C CYS A 220 -16.65 11.77 -14.55
N PRO A 221 -16.88 10.84 -13.61
CA PRO A 221 -15.83 9.96 -13.09
C PRO A 221 -15.21 9.10 -14.20
N GLY A 222 -13.88 8.97 -14.18
CA GLY A 222 -13.14 8.19 -15.19
C GLY A 222 -13.01 8.85 -16.56
N THR A 223 -13.56 10.05 -16.77
CA THR A 223 -13.37 10.85 -17.98
C THR A 223 -12.99 12.29 -17.61
N ARG A 224 -12.84 13.17 -18.59
CA ARG A 224 -12.61 14.61 -18.38
C ARG A 224 -13.82 15.38 -18.88
N CYS A 225 -14.32 16.30 -18.08
CA CYS A 225 -15.34 17.26 -18.48
C CYS A 225 -14.92 18.70 -18.15
N PRO A 226 -15.48 19.71 -18.83
CA PRO A 226 -15.20 21.12 -18.53
C PRO A 226 -15.54 21.44 -17.07
N ASP A 227 -14.69 22.25 -16.44
CA ASP A 227 -14.89 22.78 -15.08
C ASP A 227 -15.09 21.70 -13.99
N GLU A 228 -14.62 20.47 -14.23
CA GLU A 228 -14.79 19.34 -13.30
C GLU A 228 -14.36 19.68 -11.86
N ARG A 229 -13.25 20.42 -11.68
CA ARG A 229 -12.75 20.80 -10.34
C ARG A 229 -13.67 21.76 -9.62
N GLN A 230 -14.24 22.72 -10.35
CA GLN A 230 -15.21 23.66 -9.80
C GLN A 230 -16.48 22.92 -9.36
N LEU A 231 -16.96 21.97 -10.17
CA LEU A 231 -18.14 21.17 -9.85
C LEU A 231 -17.91 20.22 -8.67
N ILE A 232 -16.72 19.63 -8.55
CA ILE A 232 -16.32 18.83 -7.38
C ILE A 232 -16.33 19.71 -6.12
N TYR A 233 -15.74 20.91 -6.18
CA TYR A 233 -15.74 21.86 -5.07
C TYR A 233 -17.16 22.24 -4.65
N GLU A 234 -18.01 22.62 -5.60
CA GLU A 234 -19.40 23.01 -5.35
C GLU A 234 -20.20 21.88 -4.70
N SER A 235 -19.98 20.64 -5.13
CA SER A 235 -20.61 19.45 -4.54
C SER A 235 -20.17 19.22 -3.09
N HIS A 236 -18.87 19.30 -2.80
CA HIS A 236 -18.37 19.18 -1.42
C HIS A 236 -18.90 20.30 -0.52
N LEU A 237 -18.91 21.53 -1.01
CA LEU A 237 -19.43 22.68 -0.27
C LEU A 237 -20.94 22.55 -0.01
N ALA A 238 -21.71 22.10 -0.99
CA ALA A 238 -23.14 21.85 -0.84
C ALA A 238 -23.43 20.79 0.24
N LEU A 239 -22.75 19.64 0.19
CA LEU A 239 -22.87 18.60 1.22
C LEU A 239 -22.45 19.09 2.60
N THR A 240 -21.37 19.90 2.67
CA THR A 240 -20.89 20.45 3.94
C THR A 240 -21.89 21.42 4.56
N ARG A 241 -22.60 22.21 3.74
CA ARG A 241 -23.67 23.11 4.20
C ARG A 241 -24.86 22.37 4.80
N GLU A 242 -25.08 21.12 4.43
CA GLU A 242 -26.13 20.25 4.98
C GLU A 242 -25.74 19.64 6.34
N LEU A 243 -24.47 19.69 6.72
CA LEU A 243 -24.00 19.17 8.00
C LEU A 243 -24.45 20.08 9.16
N GLU A 244 -24.90 19.45 10.25
CA GLU A 244 -25.10 20.11 11.54
C GLU A 244 -23.78 20.15 12.33
N PRO A 245 -23.60 21.14 13.23
CA PRO A 245 -22.46 21.15 14.15
C PRO A 245 -22.35 19.85 14.97
N GLY A 246 -21.12 19.42 15.27
CA GLY A 246 -20.87 18.15 15.97
C GLY A 246 -19.67 17.33 15.51
N PRO A 247 -19.20 17.37 14.23
CA PRO A 247 -17.92 16.75 13.90
C PRO A 247 -16.77 17.61 14.43
N ASP A 248 -15.73 16.96 14.96
CA ASP A 248 -14.47 17.66 15.28
C ASP A 248 -13.70 17.97 13.99
N LEU A 249 -13.74 17.03 13.02
CA LEU A 249 -13.02 17.12 11.74
C LEU A 249 -13.95 16.82 10.56
N VAL A 250 -13.91 17.67 9.53
CA VAL A 250 -14.54 17.41 8.23
C VAL A 250 -13.45 17.24 7.16
N VAL A 251 -13.54 16.19 6.35
CA VAL A 251 -12.51 15.85 5.35
C VAL A 251 -13.08 15.94 3.95
N TRP A 252 -12.49 16.80 3.12
CA TRP A 252 -12.64 16.79 1.66
C TRP A 252 -11.37 16.20 1.05
N ALA A 253 -11.54 15.16 0.23
CA ALA A 253 -10.43 14.34 -0.24
C ALA A 253 -9.52 15.05 -1.28
N GLU A 254 -8.51 14.33 -1.78
CA GLU A 254 -7.57 14.81 -2.81
C GLU A 254 -8.29 15.43 -4.01
N SER A 255 -7.78 16.56 -4.52
CA SER A 255 -8.35 17.27 -5.67
C SER A 255 -9.83 17.68 -5.51
N SER A 256 -10.29 17.95 -4.29
CA SER A 256 -11.63 18.52 -4.05
C SER A 256 -11.71 20.00 -4.45
N THR A 257 -10.56 20.69 -4.41
CA THR A 257 -10.37 22.07 -4.83
C THR A 257 -9.30 22.17 -5.92
N GLY A 258 -9.20 23.33 -6.58
CA GLY A 258 -8.16 23.63 -7.56
C GLY A 258 -8.63 24.47 -8.73
N GLY A 259 -7.68 24.95 -9.53
CA GLY A 259 -7.96 25.85 -10.64
C GLY A 259 -8.56 27.17 -10.14
N ARG A 260 -9.83 27.44 -10.45
CA ARG A 260 -10.56 28.61 -9.93
C ARG A 260 -11.03 28.43 -8.50
N ALA A 261 -11.27 27.20 -8.07
CA ALA A 261 -11.66 26.89 -6.69
C ALA A 261 -10.42 26.69 -5.81
N ASP A 262 -9.40 27.55 -5.91
CA ASP A 262 -8.15 27.42 -5.13
C ASP A 262 -8.22 28.32 -3.89
N PRO A 263 -8.35 27.77 -2.66
CA PRO A 263 -8.49 28.58 -1.45
C PRO A 263 -7.21 29.35 -1.06
N LEU A 264 -6.05 29.07 -1.66
CA LEU A 264 -4.83 29.83 -1.38
C LEU A 264 -4.64 31.00 -2.35
N ARG A 265 -5.52 31.13 -3.35
CA ARG A 265 -5.42 32.16 -4.41
C ARG A 265 -6.71 32.94 -4.61
N ASP A 266 -7.85 32.36 -4.25
CA ASP A 266 -9.16 32.99 -4.37
C ASP A 266 -9.75 33.22 -2.96
N PRO A 267 -9.77 34.49 -2.49
CA PRO A 267 -10.32 34.82 -1.18
C PRO A 267 -11.79 34.43 -0.99
N GLU A 268 -12.61 34.40 -2.06
CA GLU A 268 -14.02 34.00 -1.93
C GLU A 268 -14.13 32.50 -1.63
N VAL A 269 -13.22 31.70 -2.15
CA VAL A 269 -13.15 30.24 -1.88
C VAL A 269 -12.60 29.99 -0.48
N GLU A 270 -11.58 30.75 -0.08
CA GLU A 270 -11.04 30.73 1.29
C GLU A 270 -12.13 31.04 2.32
N GLU A 271 -12.83 32.18 2.13
CA GLU A 271 -13.92 32.63 3.01
C GLU A 271 -15.06 31.61 3.03
N ALA A 272 -15.49 31.08 1.89
CA ALA A 272 -16.58 30.11 1.84
C ALA A 272 -16.28 28.80 2.59
N ILE A 273 -15.03 28.34 2.60
CA ILE A 273 -14.60 27.16 3.35
C ILE A 273 -14.42 27.52 4.84
N GLY A 274 -13.79 28.66 5.13
CA GLY A 274 -13.60 29.18 6.49
C GLY A 274 -14.93 29.36 7.22
N ASP A 275 -15.94 29.93 6.56
CA ASP A 275 -17.30 30.07 7.06
C ASP A 275 -17.92 28.73 7.47
N GLN A 276 -17.62 27.64 6.75
CA GLN A 276 -18.11 26.31 7.13
C GLN A 276 -17.37 25.76 8.35
N ALA A 277 -16.07 26.03 8.48
CA ALA A 277 -15.30 25.65 9.66
C ALA A 277 -15.83 26.37 10.91
N GLU A 278 -16.06 27.68 10.83
CA GLU A 278 -16.66 28.48 11.91
C GLU A 278 -18.08 28.03 12.25
N ARG A 279 -18.92 27.83 11.23
CA ARG A 279 -20.32 27.42 11.43
C ARG A 279 -20.42 26.07 12.14
N LEU A 280 -19.53 25.15 11.82
CA LEU A 280 -19.52 23.80 12.41
C LEU A 280 -18.74 23.71 13.72
N ASP A 281 -17.96 24.76 14.07
CA ASP A 281 -16.97 24.74 15.14
C ASP A 281 -16.01 23.54 15.00
N ALA A 282 -15.52 23.33 13.77
CA ALA A 282 -14.81 22.13 13.36
C ALA A 282 -13.58 22.46 12.51
N THR A 283 -12.55 21.62 12.61
CA THR A 283 -11.41 21.66 11.68
C THR A 283 -11.84 21.08 10.34
N LEU A 284 -11.46 21.72 9.22
CA LEU A 284 -11.64 21.18 7.87
C LEU A 284 -10.28 20.81 7.27
N LEU A 285 -10.16 19.60 6.72
CA LEU A 285 -9.02 19.21 5.89
C LEU A 285 -9.47 19.12 4.44
N VAL A 286 -8.94 20.00 3.59
CA VAL A 286 -9.40 20.17 2.20
C VAL A 286 -8.28 19.85 1.21
N GLY A 287 -8.44 18.77 0.45
CA GLY A 287 -7.52 18.39 -0.61
C GLY A 287 -7.70 19.21 -1.89
N GLY A 288 -6.59 19.55 -2.56
CA GLY A 288 -6.61 20.40 -3.75
C GLY A 288 -5.39 20.29 -4.66
N ASP A 289 -5.57 20.71 -5.91
CA ASP A 289 -4.50 20.85 -6.90
C ASP A 289 -4.17 22.33 -7.12
N LEU A 290 -2.96 22.75 -6.71
CA LEU A 290 -2.49 24.13 -6.85
C LEU A 290 -1.61 24.27 -8.08
N ASP A 291 -1.81 25.36 -8.81
CA ASP A 291 -0.93 25.70 -9.92
C ASP A 291 0.44 26.18 -9.39
N ALA A 292 1.55 25.70 -9.95
CA ALA A 292 2.90 26.05 -9.52
C ALA A 292 3.76 26.55 -10.70
N GLY A 293 3.11 27.20 -11.66
CA GLY A 293 3.74 27.73 -12.87
C GLY A 293 3.36 26.95 -14.13
N PRO A 294 3.93 27.33 -15.29
CA PRO A 294 3.50 26.80 -16.57
C PRO A 294 3.69 25.28 -16.70
N ASP A 295 4.76 24.75 -16.09
CA ASP A 295 5.16 23.35 -16.25
C ASP A 295 4.95 22.50 -14.99
N HIS A 296 4.46 23.11 -13.90
CA HIS A 296 4.41 22.46 -12.60
C HIS A 296 3.09 22.70 -11.86
N PHE A 297 2.77 21.78 -10.96
CA PHE A 297 1.65 21.90 -10.02
C PHE A 297 2.00 21.24 -8.68
N LEU A 298 1.18 21.49 -7.67
CA LEU A 298 1.25 20.87 -6.35
C LEU A 298 -0.08 20.15 -6.08
N ASN A 299 -0.01 19.05 -5.34
CA ASN A 299 -1.16 18.37 -4.79
C ASN A 299 -1.06 18.46 -3.26
N VAL A 300 -2.07 19.03 -2.63
CA VAL A 300 -2.02 19.46 -1.23
C VAL A 300 -3.25 19.05 -0.44
N ASN A 301 -3.11 19.00 0.88
CA ASN A 301 -4.23 19.09 1.82
C ASN A 301 -4.03 20.34 2.67
N VAL A 302 -5.00 21.25 2.67
CA VAL A 302 -5.01 22.50 3.45
C VAL A 302 -5.90 22.30 4.68
N GLY A 303 -5.39 22.66 5.85
CA GLY A 303 -6.16 22.62 7.10
C GLY A 303 -6.75 23.99 7.41
N PHE A 304 -8.03 24.03 7.75
CA PHE A 304 -8.74 25.19 8.27
C PHE A 304 -9.12 24.91 9.72
N GLY A 305 -8.79 25.82 10.63
CA GLY A 305 -9.18 25.74 12.04
C GLY A 305 -10.64 26.12 12.26
N PRO A 306 -11.19 25.86 13.46
CA PRO A 306 -12.56 26.26 13.80
C PRO A 306 -12.82 27.76 13.75
N ASP A 307 -11.78 28.60 13.74
CA ASP A 307 -11.86 30.05 13.55
C ASP A 307 -11.80 30.48 12.08
N GLY A 308 -11.97 29.53 11.14
CA GLY A 308 -11.92 29.76 9.71
C GLY A 308 -10.51 30.00 9.14
N SER A 309 -9.48 30.08 9.98
CA SER A 309 -8.12 30.39 9.53
C SER A 309 -7.37 29.17 9.00
N ILE A 310 -6.45 29.37 8.04
CA ILE A 310 -5.60 28.30 7.55
C ILE A 310 -4.53 27.95 8.60
N ILE A 311 -4.55 26.71 9.08
CA ILE A 311 -3.65 26.20 10.13
C ILE A 311 -2.45 25.41 9.58
N GLY A 312 -2.45 25.08 8.28
CA GLY A 312 -1.31 24.44 7.63
C GLY A 312 -1.62 23.86 6.26
N THR A 313 -0.56 23.42 5.56
CA THR A 313 -0.67 22.79 4.23
C THR A 313 0.30 21.61 4.14
N TYR A 314 -0.24 20.41 3.96
CA TYR A 314 0.53 19.23 3.60
C TYR A 314 0.69 19.17 2.07
N GLN A 315 1.91 18.97 1.58
CA GLN A 315 2.18 18.79 0.16
C GLN A 315 2.55 17.33 -0.13
N LYS A 316 1.94 16.74 -1.17
CA LYS A 316 2.23 15.37 -1.61
C LYS A 316 3.72 15.21 -1.93
N ARG A 317 4.35 14.21 -1.31
CA ARG A 317 5.78 13.90 -1.33
C ARG A 317 6.11 12.86 -2.39
N HIS A 318 5.16 11.98 -2.71
CA HIS A 318 5.33 10.88 -3.65
C HIS A 318 4.35 10.92 -4.83
N PRO A 319 4.66 11.70 -5.87
CA PRO A 319 3.87 11.67 -7.08
C PRO A 319 3.89 10.29 -7.73
N VAL A 320 2.78 9.94 -8.38
CA VAL A 320 2.60 8.74 -9.18
C VAL A 320 3.42 8.84 -10.47
N PRO A 321 4.39 7.94 -10.70
CA PRO A 321 5.13 7.92 -11.96
C PRO A 321 4.20 7.72 -13.16
N PHE A 322 4.40 8.52 -14.21
CA PHE A 322 3.60 8.57 -15.43
C PHE A 322 2.14 8.99 -15.27
N GLY A 323 1.68 9.30 -14.04
CA GLY A 323 0.35 9.85 -13.76
C GLY A 323 0.40 11.32 -13.32
N GLU A 324 1.39 11.68 -12.50
CA GLU A 324 1.56 13.03 -11.95
C GLU A 324 2.90 13.67 -12.34
N TYR A 325 3.82 12.87 -12.87
CA TYR A 325 5.05 13.35 -13.49
C TYR A 325 5.59 12.32 -14.49
N VAL A 326 6.44 12.73 -15.43
CA VAL A 326 7.07 11.81 -16.38
C VAL A 326 8.55 11.63 -16.04
N PRO A 327 8.96 10.47 -15.50
CA PRO A 327 10.37 10.17 -15.26
C PRO A 327 11.15 10.22 -16.58
N LEU A 328 12.27 10.94 -16.62
CA LEU A 328 13.09 11.08 -17.84
C LEU A 328 12.26 11.54 -19.06
N ARG A 329 11.36 12.52 -18.86
CA ARG A 329 10.43 13.09 -19.86
C ARG A 329 11.00 13.17 -21.29
N PRO A 330 12.22 13.68 -21.54
CA PRO A 330 12.77 13.78 -22.91
C PRO A 330 12.88 12.44 -23.66
N ILE A 331 12.95 11.31 -22.95
CA ILE A 331 13.03 9.97 -23.56
C ILE A 331 11.62 9.43 -23.86
N PHE A 332 10.63 9.80 -23.05
CA PHE A 332 9.28 9.24 -23.09
C PHE A 332 8.25 10.11 -23.81
N GLU A 333 8.60 11.33 -24.22
CA GLU A 333 7.76 12.23 -25.05
C GLU A 333 7.23 11.56 -26.34
N ILE A 334 7.89 10.51 -26.83
CA ILE A 334 7.44 9.73 -27.99
C ILE A 334 6.16 8.91 -27.74
N VAL A 335 5.67 8.81 -26.49
CA VAL A 335 4.49 8.02 -26.12
C VAL A 335 3.27 8.96 -26.01
N PRO A 336 2.33 8.95 -26.99
CA PRO A 336 1.24 9.93 -27.03
C PRO A 336 0.32 9.92 -25.80
N ALA A 337 0.23 8.79 -25.08
CA ALA A 337 -0.55 8.71 -23.84
C ALA A 337 -0.04 9.66 -22.75
N LEU A 338 1.24 10.04 -22.78
CA LEU A 338 1.86 10.91 -21.78
C LEU A 338 1.54 12.40 -21.99
N ASP A 339 0.95 12.78 -23.12
CA ASP A 339 0.42 14.15 -23.33
C ASP A 339 -0.69 14.49 -22.33
N ARG A 340 -1.29 13.48 -21.70
CA ARG A 340 -2.27 13.64 -20.61
C ARG A 340 -1.64 14.12 -19.29
N VAL A 341 -0.31 14.08 -19.17
CA VAL A 341 0.49 14.57 -18.04
C VAL A 341 1.41 15.71 -18.52
N PRO A 342 0.81 16.87 -18.88
CA PRO A 342 1.54 17.97 -19.52
C PRO A 342 2.49 18.70 -18.55
N ARG A 343 2.26 18.57 -17.24
CA ARG A 343 3.01 19.23 -16.17
C ARG A 343 3.51 18.22 -15.16
N ASP A 344 4.63 18.51 -14.51
CA ASP A 344 5.20 17.67 -13.47
C ASP A 344 4.81 18.18 -12.07
N MET A 345 4.31 17.28 -11.23
CA MET A 345 4.00 17.61 -9.84
C MET A 345 5.28 17.82 -9.03
N LEU A 346 5.36 18.93 -8.30
CA LEU A 346 6.41 19.17 -7.32
C LEU A 346 6.19 18.29 -6.08
N ARG A 347 7.27 18.00 -5.35
CA ARG A 347 7.26 17.14 -4.17
C ARG A 347 7.33 17.98 -2.90
N GLY A 348 6.52 17.62 -1.90
CA GLY A 348 6.66 18.12 -0.54
C GLY A 348 7.89 17.56 0.19
N ASP A 349 8.35 18.30 1.20
CA ASP A 349 9.61 18.03 1.89
C ASP A 349 9.50 17.13 3.14
N GLY A 350 8.31 17.01 3.73
CA GLY A 350 8.13 16.31 5.01
C GLY A 350 6.67 16.04 5.39
N PRO A 351 6.45 15.26 6.46
CA PRO A 351 5.13 15.15 7.07
C PRO A 351 4.66 16.52 7.61
N VAL A 352 3.35 16.68 7.72
CA VAL A 352 2.70 17.81 8.41
C VAL A 352 1.69 17.21 9.37
N LEU A 353 1.71 17.70 10.62
CA LEU A 353 0.71 17.38 11.62
C LEU A 353 -0.23 18.56 11.76
N PHE A 354 -1.53 18.29 11.64
CA PHE A 354 -2.58 19.26 11.92
C PHE A 354 -3.06 19.04 13.34
N ASP A 355 -3.42 20.13 14.03
CA ASP A 355 -3.92 20.05 15.40
C ASP A 355 -5.46 20.03 15.42
N LEU A 356 -6.01 19.12 16.22
CA LEU A 356 -7.43 18.99 16.49
C LEU A 356 -7.66 19.13 17.99
N ASP A 357 -7.63 20.36 18.49
CA ASP A 357 -7.78 20.69 19.91
C ASP A 357 -6.79 19.88 20.79
N GLY A 358 -5.50 20.02 20.49
CA GLY A 358 -4.41 19.32 21.18
C GLY A 358 -4.18 17.87 20.73
N VAL A 359 -4.98 17.34 19.81
CA VAL A 359 -4.76 16.03 19.18
C VAL A 359 -4.14 16.20 17.80
N PRO A 360 -2.85 15.88 17.62
CA PRO A 360 -2.24 15.93 16.30
C PRO A 360 -2.70 14.77 15.41
N PHE A 361 -2.99 15.06 14.14
CA PHE A 361 -3.23 14.04 13.12
C PHE A 361 -2.36 14.23 11.89
N GLY A 362 -2.01 13.13 11.24
CA GLY A 362 -1.17 13.12 10.05
C GLY A 362 -1.99 13.02 8.76
N SER A 363 -1.48 13.58 7.68
CA SER A 363 -2.08 13.48 6.35
C SER A 363 -1.16 12.74 5.39
N VAL A 364 -1.74 11.88 4.54
CA VAL A 364 -1.08 11.28 3.37
C VAL A 364 -2.03 11.33 2.17
N ILE A 365 -1.48 11.48 0.98
CA ILE A 365 -2.30 11.65 -0.23
C ILE A 365 -2.17 10.43 -1.15
N SER A 366 -3.29 9.76 -1.39
CA SER A 366 -3.49 8.78 -2.47
C SER A 366 -2.45 7.65 -2.44
N TYR A 367 -1.67 7.52 -3.52
CA TYR A 367 -0.61 6.54 -3.70
C TYR A 367 0.40 6.47 -2.54
N GLU A 368 0.55 7.54 -1.76
CA GLU A 368 1.37 7.55 -0.54
C GLU A 368 0.90 6.56 0.52
N GLY A 369 -0.40 6.34 0.63
CA GLY A 369 -0.99 5.37 1.57
C GLY A 369 -0.52 3.94 1.35
N ALA A 370 -0.07 3.61 0.13
CA ALA A 370 0.53 2.32 -0.18
C ALA A 370 1.97 2.16 0.33
N TYR A 371 2.62 3.25 0.74
CA TYR A 371 3.96 3.23 1.30
C TYR A 371 3.93 3.43 2.82
N ALA A 372 4.30 2.38 3.54
CA ALA A 372 4.47 2.39 5.00
C ALA A 372 5.16 3.63 5.55
N ARG A 373 6.21 4.09 4.85
CA ARG A 373 7.13 5.12 5.33
C ARG A 373 6.45 6.46 5.59
N TYR A 374 5.44 6.87 4.82
CA TYR A 374 4.82 8.18 4.97
C TYR A 374 3.95 8.24 6.22
N GLY A 375 2.99 7.31 6.36
CA GLY A 375 2.21 7.21 7.59
C GLY A 375 3.07 6.92 8.83
N ARG A 376 4.13 6.10 8.70
CA ARG A 376 5.05 5.83 9.80
C ARG A 376 5.80 7.07 10.27
N GLU A 377 6.16 7.98 9.36
CA GLU A 377 6.84 9.23 9.71
C GLU A 377 5.90 10.15 10.49
N SER A 378 4.66 10.35 10.02
CA SER A 378 3.65 11.13 10.75
C SER A 378 3.38 10.58 12.16
N VAL A 379 3.23 9.26 12.31
CA VAL A 379 3.01 8.63 13.63
C VAL A 379 4.24 8.74 14.53
N ARG A 380 5.47 8.75 13.97
CA ARG A 380 6.68 9.01 14.77
C ARG A 380 6.73 10.45 15.30
N GLU A 381 6.20 11.40 14.55
CA GLU A 381 6.16 12.80 14.94
C GLU A 381 5.02 13.13 15.91
N GLY A 382 4.08 12.20 16.10
CA GLY A 382 3.06 12.30 17.14
C GLY A 382 1.63 12.13 16.65
N ALA A 383 1.40 11.90 15.35
CA ALA A 383 0.04 11.70 14.82
C ALA A 383 -0.71 10.60 15.58
N GLY A 384 -1.85 10.96 16.20
CA GLY A 384 -2.73 10.04 16.92
C GLY A 384 -3.60 9.20 15.99
N PHE A 385 -3.89 9.71 14.79
CA PHE A 385 -4.56 9.02 13.67
C PHE A 385 -4.08 9.60 12.34
N LEU A 386 -4.48 8.98 11.22
CA LEU A 386 -4.10 9.42 9.88
C LEU A 386 -5.33 9.71 9.02
N VAL A 387 -5.23 10.70 8.15
CA VAL A 387 -6.14 10.92 7.02
C VAL A 387 -5.43 10.53 5.73
N LEU A 388 -5.99 9.57 5.01
CA LEU A 388 -5.61 9.21 3.65
C LEU A 388 -6.64 9.84 2.71
N ALA A 389 -6.27 10.93 2.06
CA ALA A 389 -7.10 11.63 1.09
C ALA A 389 -6.77 11.14 -0.33
N THR A 390 -7.76 10.71 -1.12
CA THR A 390 -7.52 10.13 -2.46
C THR A 390 -8.59 10.51 -3.48
N ASN A 391 -8.20 10.59 -4.75
CA ASN A 391 -9.12 10.70 -5.88
C ASN A 391 -8.90 9.52 -6.83
N GLU A 392 -9.86 8.61 -6.83
CA GLU A 392 -9.75 7.33 -7.52
C GLU A 392 -10.48 7.32 -8.87
N ALA A 393 -10.75 8.50 -9.45
CA ALA A 393 -11.52 8.61 -10.69
C ALA A 393 -10.85 7.82 -11.82
N SER A 394 -9.52 7.86 -11.87
CA SER A 394 -8.72 7.12 -12.86
C SER A 394 -8.77 5.60 -12.68
N PHE A 395 -9.12 5.09 -11.49
CA PHE A 395 -9.18 3.65 -11.23
C PHE A 395 -10.44 3.00 -11.80
N GLY A 396 -11.49 3.79 -12.09
CA GLY A 396 -12.74 3.32 -12.68
C GLY A 396 -13.47 2.29 -11.81
N GLU A 397 -14.45 1.60 -12.40
CA GLU A 397 -15.07 0.42 -11.79
C GLU A 397 -14.08 -0.75 -11.79
N SER A 398 -13.25 -0.81 -10.75
CA SER A 398 -12.23 -1.84 -10.61
C SER A 398 -11.93 -2.19 -9.16
N PRO A 399 -11.19 -3.28 -8.90
CA PRO A 399 -10.80 -3.64 -7.54
C PRO A 399 -9.81 -2.68 -6.87
N ALA A 400 -9.29 -1.66 -7.56
CA ALA A 400 -8.20 -0.82 -7.03
C ALA A 400 -8.59 -0.12 -5.71
N SER A 401 -9.83 0.39 -5.63
CA SER A 401 -10.36 1.03 -4.42
C SER A 401 -10.36 0.08 -3.22
N ASP A 402 -10.88 -1.14 -3.44
CA ASP A 402 -10.91 -2.19 -2.43
C ASP A 402 -9.48 -2.62 -2.02
N GLN A 403 -8.55 -2.64 -2.98
CA GLN A 403 -7.14 -2.92 -2.73
C GLN A 403 -6.48 -1.82 -1.90
N LEU A 404 -6.79 -0.54 -2.14
CA LEU A 404 -6.23 0.56 -1.35
C LEU A 404 -6.81 0.60 0.08
N ILE A 405 -8.09 0.28 0.26
CA ILE A 405 -8.68 0.07 1.60
C ILE A 405 -7.99 -1.10 2.33
N ALA A 406 -7.74 -2.23 1.65
CA ALA A 406 -7.03 -3.35 2.26
C ALA A 406 -5.59 -2.99 2.65
N ILE A 407 -4.90 -2.18 1.84
CA ILE A 407 -3.60 -1.61 2.16
C ILE A 407 -3.69 -0.68 3.38
N SER A 408 -4.73 0.16 3.44
CA SER A 408 -5.01 1.07 4.57
C SER A 408 -5.23 0.27 5.87
N ARG A 409 -5.93 -0.86 5.80
CA ARG A 409 -6.15 -1.78 6.94
C ARG A 409 -4.83 -2.32 7.50
N VAL A 410 -3.88 -2.59 6.59
CA VAL A 410 -2.52 -3.01 6.97
C VAL A 410 -1.75 -1.84 7.59
N ARG A 411 -1.88 -0.62 7.05
CA ARG A 411 -1.25 0.59 7.63
C ARG A 411 -1.77 0.84 9.05
N ALA A 412 -3.09 0.83 9.24
CA ALA A 412 -3.71 1.04 10.55
C ALA A 412 -3.16 0.05 11.59
N ALA A 413 -3.10 -1.24 11.23
CA ALA A 413 -2.62 -2.29 12.14
C ALA A 413 -1.11 -2.25 12.42
N GLU A 414 -0.26 -1.93 11.43
CA GLU A 414 1.19 -1.85 11.65
C GLU A 414 1.61 -0.58 12.40
N LEU A 415 0.88 0.52 12.18
CA LEU A 415 1.13 1.81 12.81
C LEU A 415 0.45 1.93 14.18
N GLY A 416 -0.59 1.13 14.42
CA GLY A 416 -1.36 1.13 15.67
C GLY A 416 -2.22 2.36 15.86
N VAL A 417 -2.69 2.94 14.75
CA VAL A 417 -3.53 4.16 14.68
C VAL A 417 -4.70 3.94 13.72
N ASP A 418 -5.80 4.65 13.93
CA ASP A 418 -6.93 4.62 13.00
C ASP A 418 -6.61 5.45 11.74
N VAL A 419 -7.27 5.11 10.63
CA VAL A 419 -7.10 5.76 9.33
C VAL A 419 -8.46 6.17 8.77
N VAL A 420 -8.64 7.47 8.53
CA VAL A 420 -9.75 8.05 7.77
C VAL A 420 -9.39 7.95 6.29
N HIS A 421 -9.96 6.98 5.58
CA HIS A 421 -9.76 6.82 4.14
C HIS A 421 -10.85 7.62 3.43
N ALA A 422 -10.54 8.83 2.99
CA ALA A 422 -11.47 9.72 2.31
C ALA A 422 -11.20 9.70 0.80
N ALA A 423 -12.23 9.45 0.00
CA ALA A 423 -12.14 9.43 -1.45
C ALA A 423 -13.13 10.41 -2.09
N VAL A 424 -12.77 11.05 -3.20
CA VAL A 424 -13.74 11.87 -3.98
C VAL A 424 -14.68 10.99 -4.78
N THR A 425 -14.13 10.05 -5.55
CA THR A 425 -14.86 9.15 -6.48
C THR A 425 -14.71 7.67 -6.14
N GLY A 426 -13.74 7.35 -5.27
CA GLY A 426 -13.48 6.01 -4.76
C GLY A 426 -14.40 5.66 -3.60
N LYS A 427 -14.13 4.53 -2.95
CA LYS A 427 -14.80 4.16 -1.70
C LYS A 427 -14.08 4.79 -0.53
N SER A 428 -14.78 5.63 0.21
CA SER A 428 -14.40 6.13 1.53
C SER A 428 -14.70 5.10 2.61
N ALA A 429 -13.93 5.11 3.69
CA ALA A 429 -14.18 4.28 4.88
C ALA A 429 -13.38 4.77 6.11
N PHE A 430 -13.87 4.42 7.29
CA PHE A 430 -13.10 4.46 8.53
C PHE A 430 -12.41 3.11 8.73
N VAL A 431 -11.08 3.11 8.81
CA VAL A 431 -10.26 1.90 8.91
C VAL A 431 -9.52 1.89 10.24
N TYR A 432 -9.95 1.01 11.13
CA TYR A 432 -9.47 0.98 12.50
C TYR A 432 -8.20 0.14 12.66
N ALA A 433 -7.40 0.44 13.67
CA ALA A 433 -6.19 -0.32 14.00
C ALA A 433 -6.47 -1.78 14.37
N ASP A 434 -7.70 -2.10 14.79
CA ASP A 434 -8.21 -3.45 15.04
C ASP A 434 -8.74 -4.15 13.77
N GLY A 435 -8.55 -3.54 12.61
CA GLY A 435 -8.89 -4.08 11.29
C GLY A 435 -10.36 -3.99 10.91
N ARG A 436 -11.23 -3.47 11.77
CA ARG A 436 -12.59 -3.11 11.37
C ARG A 436 -12.53 -2.05 10.25
N VAL A 437 -13.50 -2.13 9.35
CA VAL A 437 -13.74 -1.13 8.30
C VAL A 437 -15.22 -0.81 8.34
N GLU A 438 -15.54 0.45 8.64
CA GLU A 438 -16.91 0.92 8.85
C GLU A 438 -17.16 2.20 8.03
N GLY A 439 -18.43 2.61 7.93
CA GLY A 439 -18.82 3.82 7.19
C GLY A 439 -18.37 3.78 5.73
N ARG A 440 -18.47 2.62 5.09
CA ARG A 440 -17.99 2.45 3.72
C ARG A 440 -19.00 3.03 2.72
N THR A 441 -18.51 3.88 1.83
CA THR A 441 -19.26 4.38 0.65
C THR A 441 -19.05 3.48 -0.56
N GLU A 442 -19.90 3.65 -1.57
CA GLU A 442 -19.73 3.04 -2.89
C GLU A 442 -18.91 3.91 -3.84
N LEU A 443 -18.50 3.32 -4.97
CA LEU A 443 -17.83 4.06 -6.04
C LEU A 443 -18.81 5.04 -6.69
N PHE A 444 -18.30 6.23 -7.00
CA PHE A 444 -19.03 7.25 -7.77
C PHE A 444 -20.37 7.67 -7.15
N GLU A 445 -20.48 7.61 -5.82
CA GLU A 445 -21.62 8.17 -5.10
C GLU A 445 -21.27 9.51 -4.45
N THR A 446 -22.29 10.36 -4.28
CA THR A 446 -22.20 11.60 -3.51
C THR A 446 -22.75 11.33 -2.11
N ALA A 447 -21.93 11.46 -1.08
CA ALA A 447 -22.28 11.07 0.29
C ALA A 447 -21.52 11.88 1.34
N ALA A 448 -22.08 11.95 2.55
CA ALA A 448 -21.36 12.36 3.75
C ALA A 448 -21.45 11.24 4.79
N VAL A 449 -20.32 10.80 5.34
CA VAL A 449 -20.27 9.67 6.27
C VAL A 449 -19.55 10.06 7.55
N ASN A 450 -20.23 9.82 8.67
CA ASN A 450 -19.70 10.07 10.00
C ASN A 450 -19.03 8.82 10.57
N GLY A 451 -17.97 9.03 11.32
CA GLY A 451 -17.24 7.99 12.04
C GLY A 451 -16.55 8.57 13.27
N LEU A 452 -16.08 7.67 14.12
CA LEU A 452 -15.38 8.00 15.35
C LEU A 452 -13.97 7.43 15.24
N VAL A 453 -12.93 8.26 15.28
CA VAL A 453 -11.54 7.77 15.31
C VAL A 453 -10.98 7.87 16.70
N SER A 454 -10.29 6.81 17.14
CA SER A 454 -9.60 6.83 18.42
C SER A 454 -8.16 7.28 18.22
N THR A 455 -7.73 8.21 19.06
CA THR A 455 -6.37 8.75 19.03
C THR A 455 -5.44 7.83 19.79
N ARG A 456 -4.17 7.80 19.41
CA ARG A 456 -3.15 7.05 20.12
C ARG A 456 -2.34 7.95 21.03
N THR A 457 -2.30 7.62 22.32
CA THR A 457 -1.41 8.28 23.30
C THR A 457 -0.30 7.35 23.77
N ALA A 458 -0.51 6.03 23.72
CA ALA A 458 0.54 5.03 23.95
C ALA A 458 1.72 5.19 22.98
N GLY A 459 2.91 4.85 23.47
CA GLY A 459 4.13 4.86 22.67
C GLY A 459 4.02 4.05 21.37
N PRO A 460 4.87 4.36 20.37
CA PRO A 460 4.76 3.79 19.02
C PRO A 460 4.97 2.27 19.02
N THR A 461 4.31 1.60 18.06
CA THR A 461 4.51 0.17 17.78
C THR A 461 5.98 -0.14 17.48
N LEU A 462 6.40 -1.40 17.59
CA LEU A 462 7.80 -1.75 17.24
C LEU A 462 8.08 -1.51 15.74
N TYR A 463 7.08 -1.71 14.88
CA TYR A 463 7.19 -1.38 13.47
C TYR A 463 7.37 0.12 13.26
N VAL A 464 6.63 0.96 13.99
CA VAL A 464 6.86 2.41 13.95
C VAL A 464 8.28 2.72 14.42
N ARG A 465 8.78 2.12 15.49
CA ARG A 465 10.15 2.39 15.99
C ARG A 465 11.25 1.97 15.01
N TRP A 466 11.21 0.73 14.52
CA TRP A 466 12.37 0.13 13.82
C TRP A 466 12.15 -0.11 12.32
N GLY A 467 10.92 0.09 11.83
CA GLY A 467 10.56 -0.07 10.44
C GLY A 467 10.75 -1.50 9.94
N ASP A 468 11.34 -1.65 8.76
CA ASP A 468 11.45 -2.92 8.04
C ASP A 468 12.58 -3.82 8.58
N TRP A 469 12.86 -3.78 9.89
CA TRP A 469 14.03 -4.40 10.51
C TRP A 469 14.15 -5.89 10.22
N LEU A 470 13.05 -6.65 10.26
CA LEU A 470 13.05 -8.10 10.00
C LEU A 470 13.36 -8.39 8.52
N GLN A 471 12.80 -7.60 7.61
CA GLN A 471 13.07 -7.70 6.17
C GLN A 471 14.55 -7.38 5.89
N VAL A 472 15.04 -6.25 6.40
CA VAL A 472 16.42 -5.78 6.19
C VAL A 472 17.42 -6.75 6.79
N GLY A 473 17.23 -7.21 8.03
CA GLY A 473 18.12 -8.18 8.67
C GLY A 473 18.21 -9.48 7.89
N THR A 474 17.08 -10.05 7.48
CA THR A 474 17.03 -11.29 6.69
C THR A 474 17.67 -11.12 5.31
N MET A 475 17.42 -9.98 4.66
CA MET A 475 18.05 -9.62 3.39
C MET A 475 19.58 -9.56 3.52
N LEU A 476 20.11 -8.86 4.53
CA LEU A 476 21.55 -8.73 4.76
C LEU A 476 22.20 -10.09 5.05
N MET A 477 21.56 -10.92 5.88
CA MET A 477 22.02 -12.29 6.13
C MET A 477 22.08 -13.13 4.84
N TYR A 478 21.09 -13.00 3.96
CA TYR A 478 21.09 -13.68 2.67
C TYR A 478 22.19 -13.16 1.72
N LEU A 479 22.42 -11.85 1.67
CA LEU A 479 23.52 -11.28 0.87
C LEU A 479 24.89 -11.76 1.39
N GLY A 480 25.07 -11.80 2.72
CA GLY A 480 26.25 -12.39 3.36
C GLY A 480 26.44 -13.87 3.00
N LEU A 481 25.36 -14.66 3.05
CA LEU A 481 25.36 -16.07 2.61
C LEU A 481 25.78 -16.20 1.13
N ARG A 482 25.27 -15.35 0.25
CA ARG A 482 25.66 -15.37 -1.17
C ARG A 482 27.14 -15.06 -1.35
N ALA A 483 27.64 -14.02 -0.68
CA ALA A 483 29.05 -13.63 -0.74
C ALA A 483 29.97 -14.76 -0.24
N TYR A 484 29.66 -15.33 0.93
CA TYR A 484 30.38 -16.46 1.51
C TYR A 484 30.41 -17.68 0.58
N SER A 485 29.26 -18.03 -0.02
CA SER A 485 29.18 -19.16 -0.95
C SER A 485 30.05 -18.99 -2.20
N ARG A 486 30.24 -17.74 -2.67
CA ARG A 486 31.11 -17.43 -3.83
C ARG A 486 32.58 -17.55 -3.45
N LEU A 487 32.96 -17.05 -2.27
CA LEU A 487 34.34 -17.12 -1.77
C LEU A 487 34.81 -18.56 -1.58
N ILE A 488 33.97 -19.45 -1.05
CA ILE A 488 34.32 -20.87 -0.90
C ILE A 488 34.24 -21.62 -2.22
N GLY A 489 33.26 -21.29 -3.07
CA GLY A 489 33.13 -21.89 -4.39
C GLY A 489 34.36 -21.64 -5.29
N ASN A 490 34.99 -20.47 -5.16
CA ASN A 490 36.23 -20.10 -5.85
C ASN A 490 37.50 -20.65 -5.19
N ARG A 491 37.39 -21.34 -4.04
CA ARG A 491 38.52 -21.95 -3.31
C ARG A 491 38.63 -23.46 -3.51
N LYS A 492 37.88 -24.04 -4.45
CA LYS A 492 38.18 -25.41 -4.89
C LYS A 492 39.34 -25.35 -5.89
N PRO A 493 40.49 -26.00 -5.61
CA PRO A 493 41.61 -26.09 -6.53
C PRO A 493 41.24 -26.82 -7.82
#